data_AF-A0A7X7DDW7-F1
#
_entry.id   AF-A0A7X7DDW7-F1
#
_cell.length_a   1.000
_cell.length_b   1.000
_cell.length_c   1.000
_cell.angle_alpha   90.00
_cell.angle_beta   90.00
_cell.angle_gamma   90.00
#
_symmetry.space_group_name_H-M   'P 1'
#
loop_
_entity.id
_entity.type
_entity.pdbx_description
1 polymer ?
#
loop_
_entity_poly.entity_id
_entity_poly.type
_entity_poly.pdbx_seq_one_letter_code
_entity_poly.pdbx_strand_id
1 'polypeptide(L)'
;MKNLMWIMVVAMVALAGPAAEPAGAQGDSVLLVVPSRYSVMQVAFDVARRYPTVLVSYQGTAEEPVLHVWTGFEWMPLSLADYQSGAFLQSAPGRAVFLGDDALLPASLRSINNWCAQSTQIPGLNSHELVNGIGSYLPFTPADWRWFAGRYNLTLTNLKAAEAEAARSESWYDGKAPVKDSPPSFFKYFTRARHSREAAPAAPLQPVEVLPAETVQTPAP
;
A
#
# COMPACT_ATOMS: atom_id res chain seq x y z
N MET A 1 -36.20 43.43 -40.68
CA MET A 1 -35.53 42.14 -40.93
C MET A 1 -34.21 41.94 -40.16
N LYS A 2 -33.70 42.93 -39.40
CA LYS A 2 -32.46 42.80 -38.61
C LYS A 2 -32.67 42.20 -37.21
N ASN A 3 -33.90 42.29 -36.69
CA ASN A 3 -34.27 41.87 -35.34
C ASN A 3 -34.64 40.37 -35.26
N LEU A 4 -34.90 39.72 -36.40
CA LEU A 4 -35.21 38.29 -36.46
C LEU A 4 -33.93 37.42 -36.48
N MET A 5 -32.80 37.99 -36.92
CA MET A 5 -31.52 37.29 -37.01
C MET A 5 -30.81 37.16 -35.66
N TRP A 6 -31.17 37.99 -34.67
CA TRP A 6 -30.62 37.92 -33.32
C TRP A 6 -31.26 36.83 -32.45
N ILE A 7 -32.53 36.50 -32.70
CA ILE A 7 -33.24 35.46 -31.94
C ILE A 7 -32.73 34.06 -32.30
N MET A 8 -32.24 33.84 -33.52
CA MET A 8 -31.69 32.54 -33.93
C MET A 8 -30.29 32.25 -33.35
N VAL A 9 -29.49 33.28 -33.04
CA VAL A 9 -28.15 33.07 -32.43
C VAL A 9 -28.26 32.72 -30.94
N VAL A 10 -29.27 33.24 -30.24
CA VAL A 10 -29.48 32.92 -28.82
C VAL A 10 -30.07 31.50 -28.63
N ALA A 11 -30.84 31.00 -29.60
CA ALA A 11 -31.40 29.65 -29.55
C ALA A 11 -30.37 28.53 -29.80
N MET A 12 -29.24 28.81 -30.49
CA MET A 12 -28.19 27.81 -30.72
C MET A 12 -27.23 27.62 -29.54
N VAL A 13 -27.12 28.58 -28.63
CA VAL A 13 -26.26 28.46 -27.44
C VAL A 13 -26.94 27.66 -26.30
N ALA A 14 -28.27 27.51 -26.35
CA ALA A 14 -29.04 26.78 -25.33
C ALA A 14 -29.01 25.24 -25.48
N LEU A 15 -28.41 24.70 -26.55
CA LEU A 15 -28.25 23.25 -26.76
C LEU A 15 -26.84 22.73 -26.42
N ALA A 16 -25.92 23.61 -26.01
CA ALA A 16 -24.70 23.20 -25.33
C ALA A 16 -25.05 22.88 -23.87
N GLY A 17 -25.66 21.72 -23.65
CA GLY A 17 -25.79 21.17 -22.30
C GLY A 17 -24.41 21.10 -21.65
N PRO A 18 -24.31 21.23 -20.30
CA PRO A 18 -23.05 21.06 -19.63
C PRO A 18 -22.51 19.68 -20.03
N ALA A 19 -21.36 19.65 -20.70
CA ALA A 19 -20.59 18.44 -20.80
C ALA A 19 -20.37 18.00 -19.35
N ALA A 20 -20.92 16.85 -18.97
CA ALA A 20 -20.63 16.25 -17.69
C ALA A 20 -19.11 16.08 -17.66
N GLU A 21 -18.42 16.94 -16.92
CA GLU A 21 -17.01 16.73 -16.65
C GLU A 21 -16.90 15.35 -16.01
N PRO A 22 -15.95 14.51 -16.47
CA PRO A 22 -15.75 13.20 -15.88
C PRO A 22 -15.61 13.40 -14.37
N ALA A 23 -16.46 12.71 -13.60
CA ALA A 23 -16.47 12.78 -12.15
C ALA A 23 -15.02 12.74 -11.65
N GLY A 24 -14.59 13.83 -11.01
CA GLY A 24 -13.20 14.05 -10.65
C GLY A 24 -12.60 12.78 -10.06
N ALA A 25 -11.52 12.30 -10.68
CA ALA A 25 -10.89 11.06 -10.28
C ALA A 25 -10.51 11.17 -8.80
N GLN A 26 -10.94 10.20 -7.98
CA GLN A 26 -10.36 10.05 -6.66
C GLN A 26 -8.92 9.58 -6.86
N GLY A 27 -7.97 10.51 -6.76
CA GLY A 27 -6.55 10.23 -7.01
C GLY A 27 -5.95 9.11 -6.16
N ASP A 28 -6.61 8.78 -5.04
CA ASP A 28 -6.16 7.77 -4.09
C ASP A 28 -6.80 6.39 -4.30
N SER A 29 -7.91 6.28 -5.04
CA SER A 29 -8.56 4.98 -5.25
C SER A 29 -7.92 4.22 -6.42
N VAL A 30 -7.80 2.90 -6.25
CA VAL A 30 -7.13 2.02 -7.21
C VAL A 30 -8.11 0.98 -7.71
N LEU A 31 -8.18 0.81 -9.02
CA LEU A 31 -8.86 -0.34 -9.60
C LEU A 31 -7.88 -1.51 -9.68
N LEU A 32 -8.26 -2.64 -9.11
CA LEU A 32 -7.51 -3.88 -9.20
C LEU A 32 -8.34 -4.88 -10.02
N VAL A 33 -7.84 -5.24 -11.20
CA VAL A 33 -8.48 -6.17 -12.13
C VAL A 33 -7.74 -7.50 -12.04
N VAL A 34 -8.42 -8.54 -11.55
CA VAL A 34 -7.78 -9.79 -11.13
C VAL A 34 -8.43 -11.01 -11.77
N PRO A 35 -7.68 -12.07 -12.12
CA PRO A 35 -8.28 -13.31 -12.54
C PRO A 35 -9.01 -13.98 -11.36
N SER A 36 -10.10 -14.69 -11.62
CA SER A 36 -10.88 -15.47 -10.64
C SER A 36 -10.13 -16.73 -10.16
N ARG A 37 -8.88 -16.59 -9.70
CA ARG A 37 -8.05 -17.66 -9.13
C ARG A 37 -7.94 -17.45 -7.63
N TYR A 38 -8.11 -18.53 -6.86
CA TYR A 38 -8.16 -18.45 -5.40
C TYR A 38 -6.95 -17.74 -4.77
N SER A 39 -5.72 -18.11 -5.17
CA SER A 39 -4.49 -17.51 -4.63
C SER A 39 -4.38 -16.02 -4.94
N VAL A 40 -4.73 -15.60 -6.15
CA VAL A 40 -4.69 -14.21 -6.60
C VAL A 40 -5.75 -13.38 -5.88
N MET A 41 -6.97 -13.93 -5.79
CA MET A 41 -8.09 -13.29 -5.12
C MET A 41 -7.84 -13.07 -3.64
N GLN A 42 -7.16 -14.01 -2.98
CA GLN A 42 -6.78 -13.87 -1.58
C GLN A 42 -5.85 -12.65 -1.36
N VAL A 43 -4.83 -12.50 -2.23
CA VAL A 43 -3.94 -11.33 -2.19
C VAL A 43 -4.72 -10.05 -2.47
N ALA A 44 -5.58 -10.07 -3.48
CA ALA A 44 -6.38 -8.92 -3.87
C ALA A 44 -7.31 -8.43 -2.75
N PHE A 45 -7.97 -9.34 -2.02
CA PHE A 45 -8.77 -8.99 -0.84
C PHE A 45 -7.92 -8.47 0.31
N ASP A 46 -6.76 -9.06 0.55
CA ASP A 46 -5.85 -8.56 1.58
C ASP A 46 -5.35 -7.13 1.26
N VAL A 47 -5.20 -6.79 -0.03
CA VAL A 47 -4.91 -5.43 -0.48
C VAL A 47 -6.13 -4.52 -0.28
N ALA A 48 -7.31 -4.93 -0.74
CA ALA A 48 -8.55 -4.14 -0.64
C ALA A 48 -8.97 -3.82 0.81
N ARG A 49 -8.54 -4.64 1.79
CA ARG A 49 -8.74 -4.36 3.22
C ARG A 49 -7.85 -3.26 3.79
N ARG A 50 -6.76 -2.93 3.10
CA ARG A 50 -5.74 -1.95 3.57
C ARG A 50 -5.75 -0.67 2.76
N TYR A 51 -6.14 -0.75 1.49
CA TYR A 51 -6.11 0.35 0.54
C TYR A 51 -7.48 0.54 -0.10
N PRO A 52 -7.89 1.78 -0.37
CA PRO A 52 -9.15 2.07 -1.07
C PRO A 52 -9.09 1.51 -2.51
N THR A 53 -9.59 0.29 -2.68
CA THR A 53 -9.44 -0.49 -3.91
C THR A 53 -10.81 -0.92 -4.43
N VAL A 54 -11.09 -0.62 -5.69
CA VAL A 54 -12.19 -1.23 -6.44
C VAL A 54 -11.69 -2.54 -7.00
N LEU A 55 -12.36 -3.65 -6.68
CA LEU A 55 -11.93 -4.97 -7.12
C LEU A 55 -12.85 -5.49 -8.22
N VAL A 56 -12.26 -5.80 -9.37
CA VAL A 56 -12.95 -6.43 -10.51
C VAL A 56 -12.29 -7.77 -10.78
N SER A 57 -13.08 -8.84 -10.76
CA SER A 57 -12.65 -10.18 -11.13
C SER A 57 -13.01 -10.47 -12.57
N TYR A 58 -12.13 -11.17 -13.29
CA TYR A 58 -12.41 -11.68 -14.63
C TYR A 58 -12.17 -13.19 -14.72
N GLN A 59 -12.96 -13.86 -15.54
CA GLN A 59 -12.83 -15.28 -15.88
C GLN A 59 -13.35 -15.54 -17.29
N GLY A 60 -13.14 -16.75 -17.81
CA GLY A 60 -13.54 -17.11 -19.16
C GLY A 60 -12.38 -17.02 -20.14
N THR A 61 -12.70 -16.79 -21.42
CA THR A 61 -11.71 -16.69 -22.50
C THR A 61 -11.31 -15.23 -22.74
N ALA A 62 -10.25 -15.00 -23.51
CA ALA A 62 -9.84 -13.66 -23.92
C ALA A 62 -10.88 -12.96 -24.81
N GLU A 63 -11.74 -13.72 -25.48
CA GLU A 63 -12.78 -13.22 -26.40
C GLU A 63 -14.08 -12.93 -25.65
N GLU A 64 -14.44 -13.78 -24.69
CA GLU A 64 -15.68 -13.69 -23.91
C GLU A 64 -15.39 -13.69 -22.40
N PRO A 65 -14.82 -12.60 -21.86
CA PRO A 65 -14.58 -12.49 -20.43
C PRO A 65 -15.87 -12.21 -19.67
N VAL A 66 -16.08 -12.96 -18.59
CA VAL A 66 -17.13 -12.70 -17.61
C VAL A 66 -16.52 -11.88 -16.48
N LEU A 67 -17.10 -10.70 -16.24
CA LEU A 67 -16.62 -9.76 -15.23
C LEU A 67 -17.55 -9.74 -14.02
N HIS A 68 -16.95 -9.60 -12.85
CA HIS A 68 -17.66 -9.36 -11.61
C HIS A 68 -16.98 -8.23 -10.85
N VAL A 69 -17.76 -7.35 -10.23
CA VAL A 69 -17.26 -6.30 -9.34
C VAL A 69 -17.59 -6.65 -7.90
N TRP A 70 -16.65 -6.41 -6.99
CA TRP A 70 -16.86 -6.58 -5.57
C TRP A 70 -17.46 -5.30 -4.98
N THR A 71 -18.60 -5.40 -4.32
CA THR A 71 -19.30 -4.26 -3.69
C THR A 71 -18.84 -3.97 -2.27
N GLY A 72 -17.98 -4.82 -1.70
CA GLY A 72 -17.66 -4.83 -0.27
C GLY A 72 -18.28 -6.01 0.47
N PHE A 73 -19.38 -6.57 -0.06
CA PHE A 73 -20.12 -7.66 0.58
C PHE A 73 -20.50 -8.80 -0.38
N GLU A 74 -20.69 -8.51 -1.68
CA GLU A 74 -21.00 -9.51 -2.69
C GLU A 74 -20.33 -9.24 -4.03
N TRP A 75 -20.30 -10.27 -4.87
CA TRP A 75 -19.90 -10.16 -6.26
C TRP A 75 -21.12 -9.87 -7.13
N MET A 76 -21.11 -8.74 -7.82
CA MET A 76 -22.12 -8.40 -8.80
C MET A 76 -21.60 -8.64 -10.21
N PRO A 77 -22.41 -9.22 -11.12
CA PRO A 77 -22.03 -9.34 -12.52
C PRO A 77 -21.86 -7.93 -13.13
N LEU A 78 -20.82 -7.77 -13.96
CA LEU A 78 -20.51 -6.54 -14.64
C LEU A 78 -20.48 -6.78 -16.15
N SER A 79 -21.22 -5.99 -16.92
CA SER A 79 -21.16 -6.09 -18.38
C SER A 79 -19.85 -5.47 -18.91
N LEU A 80 -19.36 -5.99 -20.04
CA LEU A 80 -18.17 -5.43 -20.67
C LEU A 80 -18.37 -3.96 -21.08
N ALA A 81 -19.59 -3.60 -21.51
CA ALA A 81 -19.93 -2.22 -21.90
C ALA A 81 -19.91 -1.26 -20.70
N ASP A 82 -20.45 -1.68 -19.55
CA ASP A 82 -20.41 -0.88 -18.31
C ASP A 82 -18.97 -0.74 -17.80
N TYR A 83 -18.17 -1.80 -17.92
CA TYR A 83 -16.75 -1.74 -17.59
C TYR A 83 -15.98 -0.75 -18.48
N GLN A 84 -16.15 -0.82 -19.81
CA GLN A 84 -15.45 0.05 -20.76
C GLN A 84 -15.87 1.53 -20.65
N SER A 85 -17.12 1.79 -20.29
CA SER A 85 -17.61 3.14 -20.05
C SER A 85 -17.28 3.67 -18.65
N GLY A 86 -16.94 2.78 -17.70
CA GLY A 86 -16.76 3.14 -16.29
C GLY A 86 -18.08 3.43 -15.57
N ALA A 87 -19.23 3.10 -16.15
CA ALA A 87 -20.55 3.47 -15.63
C ALA A 87 -20.88 2.85 -14.25
N PHE A 88 -20.21 1.76 -13.89
CA PHE A 88 -20.36 1.11 -12.58
C PHE A 88 -19.66 1.86 -11.44
N LEU A 89 -18.82 2.84 -11.75
CA LEU A 89 -18.04 3.60 -10.79
C LEU A 89 -18.76 4.87 -10.38
N GLN A 90 -18.80 5.16 -9.08
CA GLN A 90 -19.28 6.45 -8.58
C GLN A 90 -18.25 7.57 -8.83
N SER A 91 -16.96 7.22 -8.81
CA SER A 91 -15.85 8.11 -9.12
C SER A 91 -14.76 7.29 -9.82
N ALA A 92 -14.13 7.90 -10.83
CA ALA A 92 -13.08 7.23 -11.58
C ALA A 92 -11.82 7.01 -10.70
N PRO A 93 -11.23 5.81 -10.70
CA PRO A 93 -10.00 5.54 -9.98
C PRO A 93 -8.83 6.26 -10.64
N GLY A 94 -7.93 6.81 -9.82
CA GLY A 94 -6.72 7.48 -10.32
C GLY A 94 -5.78 6.53 -11.07
N ARG A 95 -5.79 5.24 -10.71
CA ARG A 95 -4.94 4.22 -11.33
C ARG A 95 -5.61 2.85 -11.40
N ALA A 96 -5.22 2.06 -12.40
CA ALA A 96 -5.68 0.70 -12.62
C ALA A 96 -4.50 -0.27 -12.69
N VAL A 97 -4.61 -1.39 -11.96
CA VAL A 97 -3.63 -2.46 -11.93
C VAL A 97 -4.29 -3.73 -12.45
N PHE A 98 -3.75 -4.25 -13.56
CA PHE A 98 -4.19 -5.48 -14.18
C PHE A 98 -3.27 -6.62 -13.77
N LEU A 99 -3.83 -7.70 -13.24
CA LEU A 99 -3.08 -8.90 -12.88
C LEU A 99 -3.26 -9.95 -13.96
N GLY A 100 -2.16 -10.52 -14.48
CA GLY A 100 -2.18 -11.54 -15.51
C GLY A 100 -1.32 -11.19 -16.72
N ASP A 101 -0.87 -12.24 -17.42
CA ASP A 101 -0.14 -12.12 -18.66
C ASP A 101 -1.06 -11.75 -19.84
N ASP A 102 -0.47 -11.48 -21.00
CA ASP A 102 -1.22 -11.12 -22.21
C ASP A 102 -2.08 -12.26 -22.76
N ALA A 103 -1.81 -13.51 -22.36
CA ALA A 103 -2.58 -14.67 -22.77
C ALA A 103 -3.88 -14.81 -21.95
N LEU A 104 -3.83 -14.47 -20.66
CA LEU A 104 -4.97 -14.56 -19.75
C LEU A 104 -5.78 -13.27 -19.71
N LEU A 105 -5.15 -12.11 -19.89
CA LEU A 105 -5.80 -10.81 -19.80
C LEU A 105 -6.41 -10.41 -21.16
N PRO A 106 -7.75 -10.34 -21.29
CA PRO A 106 -8.39 -9.88 -22.50
C PRO A 106 -7.96 -8.46 -22.87
N ALA A 107 -7.63 -8.23 -24.15
CA ALA A 107 -7.27 -6.89 -24.64
C ALA A 107 -8.41 -5.87 -24.45
N SER A 108 -9.66 -6.33 -24.47
CA SER A 108 -10.85 -5.52 -24.23
C SER A 108 -10.88 -4.89 -22.84
N LEU A 109 -10.25 -5.50 -21.83
CA LEU A 109 -10.18 -4.96 -20.47
C LEU A 109 -9.11 -3.87 -20.31
N ARG A 110 -8.12 -3.82 -21.19
CA ARG A 110 -7.07 -2.79 -21.15
C ARG A 110 -7.53 -1.46 -21.75
N SER A 111 -8.65 -1.45 -22.45
CA SER A 111 -9.17 -0.28 -23.17
C SER A 111 -9.96 0.67 -22.26
N ILE A 112 -9.35 1.11 -21.14
CA ILE A 112 -9.99 1.96 -20.11
C ILE A 112 -9.38 3.36 -20.00
N ASN A 113 -8.49 3.71 -20.94
CA ASN A 113 -7.76 4.99 -20.92
C ASN A 113 -8.67 6.22 -21.03
N ASN A 114 -9.92 6.03 -21.44
CA ASN A 114 -10.97 7.06 -21.49
C ASN A 114 -11.40 7.56 -20.10
N TRP A 115 -11.32 6.72 -19.05
CA TRP A 115 -11.71 7.10 -17.69
C TRP A 115 -10.63 6.80 -16.63
N CYS A 116 -9.60 6.02 -16.94
CA CYS A 116 -8.44 5.82 -16.06
C CYS A 116 -7.15 6.06 -16.84
N ALA A 117 -6.46 7.16 -16.57
CA ALA A 117 -5.28 7.56 -17.33
C ALA A 117 -4.04 6.69 -17.05
N GLN A 118 -3.94 6.14 -15.84
CA GLN A 118 -2.77 5.37 -15.40
C GLN A 118 -3.13 3.89 -15.29
N SER A 119 -2.68 3.09 -16.25
CA SER A 119 -2.83 1.64 -16.21
C SER A 119 -1.47 0.95 -16.12
N THR A 120 -1.40 -0.14 -15.35
CA THR A 120 -0.20 -0.98 -15.30
C THR A 120 -0.57 -2.45 -15.20
N GLN A 121 0.20 -3.30 -15.87
CA GLN A 121 0.01 -4.74 -15.88
C GLN A 121 1.10 -5.43 -15.06
N ILE A 122 0.70 -6.37 -14.21
CA ILE A 122 1.56 -7.26 -13.44
C ILE A 122 1.34 -8.67 -14.02
N PRO A 123 2.27 -9.19 -14.84
CA PRO A 123 2.08 -10.46 -15.52
C PRO A 123 2.15 -11.66 -14.55
N GLY A 124 3.01 -11.55 -13.53
CA GLY A 124 3.24 -12.60 -12.55
C GLY A 124 2.03 -12.84 -11.65
N LEU A 125 1.60 -14.10 -11.53
CA LEU A 125 0.48 -14.50 -10.69
C LEU A 125 0.91 -15.20 -9.39
N ASN A 126 2.21 -15.33 -9.16
CA ASN A 126 2.73 -15.87 -7.91
C ASN A 126 2.58 -14.84 -6.80
N SER A 127 2.28 -15.27 -5.57
CA SER A 127 2.02 -14.35 -4.45
C SER A 127 3.14 -13.32 -4.23
N HIS A 128 4.40 -13.71 -4.42
CA HIS A 128 5.53 -12.79 -4.26
C HIS A 128 5.60 -11.73 -5.38
N GLU A 129 5.34 -12.11 -6.64
CA GLU A 129 5.28 -11.18 -7.78
C GLU A 129 4.10 -10.23 -7.63
N LEU A 130 2.94 -10.74 -7.19
CA LEU A 130 1.76 -9.95 -6.92
C LEU A 130 1.99 -8.92 -5.82
N VAL A 131 2.51 -9.35 -4.67
CA VAL A 131 2.78 -8.46 -3.54
C VAL A 131 3.83 -7.41 -3.90
N ASN A 132 4.92 -7.80 -4.58
CA ASN A 132 5.96 -6.86 -5.01
C ASN A 132 5.44 -5.89 -6.08
N GLY A 133 4.73 -6.40 -7.08
CA GLY A 133 4.15 -5.59 -8.13
C GLY A 133 3.17 -4.59 -7.56
N ILE A 134 2.15 -5.05 -6.81
CA ILE A 134 1.14 -4.18 -6.21
C ILE A 134 1.78 -3.17 -5.26
N GLY A 135 2.69 -3.61 -4.38
CA GLY A 135 3.35 -2.74 -3.42
C GLY A 135 4.33 -1.73 -4.05
N SER A 136 4.71 -1.90 -5.32
CA SER A 136 5.45 -0.87 -6.06
C SER A 136 4.55 0.28 -6.54
N TYR A 137 3.25 0.03 -6.72
CA TYR A 137 2.27 1.00 -7.22
C TYR A 137 1.38 1.58 -6.11
N LEU A 138 1.19 0.83 -5.01
CA LEU A 138 0.51 1.29 -3.80
C LEU A 138 1.55 1.77 -2.78
N PRO A 139 1.20 2.75 -1.92
CA PRO A 139 2.12 3.29 -0.93
C PRO A 139 2.30 2.33 0.27
N PHE A 140 2.86 1.13 0.02
CA PHE A 140 3.09 0.13 1.05
C PHE A 140 4.07 0.62 2.11
N THR A 141 3.59 0.67 3.36
CA THR A 141 4.44 0.98 4.50
C THR A 141 5.34 -0.21 4.85
N PRO A 142 6.44 0.00 5.59
CA PRO A 142 7.24 -1.11 6.12
C PRO A 142 6.44 -2.10 6.99
N ALA A 143 5.32 -1.69 7.57
CA ALA A 143 4.44 -2.59 8.31
C ALA A 143 3.65 -3.50 7.37
N ASP A 144 3.17 -2.97 6.24
CA ASP A 144 2.45 -3.75 5.22
C ASP A 144 3.35 -4.82 4.61
N TRP A 145 4.57 -4.47 4.23
CA TRP A 145 5.55 -5.43 3.72
C TRP A 145 5.79 -6.59 4.69
N ARG A 146 5.96 -6.29 5.99
CA ARG A 146 6.11 -7.32 7.03
C ARG A 146 4.85 -8.18 7.18
N TRP A 147 3.68 -7.54 7.12
CA TRP A 147 2.41 -8.26 7.22
C TRP A 147 2.22 -9.24 6.04
N PHE A 148 2.42 -8.77 4.81
CA PHE A 148 2.31 -9.62 3.62
C PHE A 148 3.36 -10.73 3.62
N ALA A 149 4.59 -10.43 4.03
CA ALA A 149 5.63 -11.44 4.16
C ALA A 149 5.26 -12.53 5.17
N GLY A 150 4.75 -12.16 6.35
CA GLY A 150 4.25 -13.13 7.33
C GLY A 150 3.04 -13.93 6.81
N ARG A 151 2.09 -13.26 6.16
CA ARG A 151 0.85 -13.89 5.65
C ARG A 151 1.11 -14.94 4.59
N TYR A 152 2.09 -14.70 3.72
CA TYR A 152 2.40 -15.52 2.54
C TYR A 152 3.74 -16.28 2.66
N ASN A 153 4.34 -16.30 3.85
CA ASN A 153 5.64 -16.93 4.12
C ASN A 153 6.75 -16.50 3.14
N LEU A 154 6.84 -15.18 2.88
CA LEU A 154 7.82 -14.60 1.97
C LEU A 154 9.04 -14.09 2.72
N THR A 155 10.21 -14.14 2.09
CA THR A 155 11.43 -13.52 2.60
C THR A 155 11.52 -12.07 2.12
N LEU A 156 11.64 -11.12 3.06
CA LEU A 156 11.85 -9.71 2.73
C LEU A 156 13.33 -9.44 2.47
N THR A 157 13.63 -8.89 1.31
CA THR A 157 14.96 -8.33 1.00
C THR A 157 14.79 -6.84 0.78
N ASN A 158 15.49 -6.02 1.58
CA ASN A 158 15.47 -4.58 1.40
C ASN A 158 16.42 -4.20 0.25
N LEU A 159 15.87 -3.87 -0.92
CA LEU A 159 16.65 -3.48 -2.09
C LEU A 159 17.41 -2.16 -1.87
N LYS A 160 16.93 -1.30 -0.98
CA LYS A 160 17.61 -0.06 -0.56
C LYS A 160 18.38 -0.23 0.75
N ALA A 161 18.76 -1.47 1.11
CA ALA A 161 19.52 -1.72 2.34
C ALA A 161 20.81 -0.90 2.38
N ALA A 162 21.55 -0.85 1.26
CA ALA A 162 22.81 -0.11 1.17
C ALA A 162 22.61 1.41 1.32
N GLU A 163 21.59 1.98 0.67
CA GLU A 163 21.24 3.40 0.81
C GLU A 163 20.77 3.73 2.24
N ALA A 164 19.96 2.85 2.84
CA ALA A 164 19.49 3.00 4.21
C ALA A 164 20.63 2.86 5.23
N GLU A 165 21.62 2.01 4.96
CA GLU A 165 22.83 1.86 5.77
C GLU A 165 23.75 3.07 5.61
N ALA A 166 23.93 3.59 4.39
CA ALA A 166 24.63 4.84 4.14
C ALA A 166 23.98 6.01 4.90
N ALA A 167 22.65 6.16 4.82
CA ALA A 167 21.91 7.17 5.58
C ALA A 167 22.01 6.99 7.11
N ARG A 168 22.14 5.75 7.60
CA ARG A 168 22.43 5.50 9.03
C ARG A 168 23.86 5.90 9.39
N SER A 169 24.84 5.64 8.53
CA SER A 169 26.24 6.05 8.73
C SER A 169 26.43 7.56 8.66
N GLU A 170 25.54 8.27 7.96
CA GLU A 170 25.45 9.73 7.95
C GLU A 170 24.64 10.28 9.15
N SER A 171 24.07 9.41 9.98
CA SER A 171 23.36 9.85 11.17
C SER A 171 24.32 10.51 12.16
N TRP A 172 23.78 11.45 12.93
CA TRP A 172 24.48 12.21 13.95
C TRP A 172 25.35 11.36 14.91
N TYR A 173 25.04 10.08 15.07
CA TYR A 173 25.74 9.16 15.98
C TYR A 173 27.10 8.66 15.48
N ASP A 174 27.37 8.68 14.17
CA ASP A 174 28.62 8.17 13.58
C ASP A 174 29.64 9.29 13.27
N GLY A 175 29.25 10.55 13.47
CA GLY A 175 30.13 11.69 13.35
C GLY A 175 31.19 11.71 14.47
N LYS A 176 32.44 11.34 14.16
CA LYS A 176 33.63 11.61 15.00
C LYS A 176 34.02 13.09 15.05
N ALA A 177 33.15 14.00 14.64
CA ALA A 177 33.41 15.42 14.75
C ALA A 177 33.25 15.82 16.23
N PRO A 178 34.25 16.47 16.86
CA PRO A 178 34.07 16.99 18.20
C PRO A 178 32.89 17.96 18.18
N VAL A 179 31.88 17.70 19.02
CA VAL A 179 30.72 18.59 19.20
C VAL A 179 31.27 19.97 19.57
N LYS A 180 31.22 20.90 18.61
CA LYS A 180 31.84 22.23 18.73
C LYS A 180 30.95 23.19 19.54
N ASP A 181 29.67 22.87 19.64
CA ASP A 181 28.69 23.69 20.32
C ASP A 181 28.57 23.24 21.78
N SER A 182 28.81 24.18 22.70
CA SER A 182 28.46 23.97 24.10
C SER A 182 26.97 23.71 24.21
N PRO A 183 26.52 22.71 25.00
CA PRO A 183 25.11 22.40 25.12
C PRO A 183 24.34 23.65 25.56
N PRO A 184 23.19 23.94 24.94
CA PRO A 184 22.43 25.13 25.27
C PRO A 184 22.06 25.12 26.75
N SER A 185 22.12 26.31 27.36
CA SER A 185 22.06 26.51 28.82
C SER A 185 20.80 25.95 29.49
N PHE A 186 19.73 25.65 28.73
CA PHE A 186 18.52 25.03 29.25
C PHE A 186 18.71 23.56 29.69
N PHE A 187 19.72 22.84 29.19
CA PHE A 187 20.04 21.49 29.69
C PHE A 187 20.64 21.50 31.11
N LYS A 188 21.11 22.65 31.61
CA LYS A 188 21.57 22.78 33.00
C LYS A 188 20.45 22.60 34.02
N TYR A 189 19.18 22.72 33.62
CA TYR A 189 18.04 22.52 34.51
C TYR A 189 17.67 21.04 34.70
N PHE A 190 17.94 20.18 33.71
CA PHE A 190 17.69 18.73 33.82
C PHE A 190 18.80 17.97 34.57
N THR A 191 20.01 18.53 34.63
CA THR A 191 21.16 17.91 35.31
C THR A 191 21.46 18.51 36.69
N ARG A 192 20.69 19.49 37.16
CA ARG A 192 20.77 20.05 38.53
C ARG A 192 19.78 19.37 39.49
N ALA A 193 19.96 18.08 39.76
CA ALA A 193 19.38 17.46 40.96
C ALA A 193 20.04 16.13 41.33
N ARG A 194 21.32 16.16 41.74
CA ARG A 194 21.86 15.33 42.84
C ARG A 194 23.34 15.68 43.09
N HIS A 195 23.57 16.87 43.64
CA HIS A 195 24.74 17.02 44.50
C HIS A 195 24.34 16.60 45.91
N SER A 196 24.88 15.44 46.32
CA SER A 196 25.31 15.11 47.67
C SER A 196 24.29 15.27 48.81
N ARG A 197 23.43 14.26 48.96
CA ARG A 197 23.20 13.71 50.30
C ARG A 197 24.30 12.68 50.51
N GLU A 198 25.14 12.95 51.49
CA GLU A 198 26.17 12.05 52.00
C GLU A 198 25.59 10.64 52.12
N ALA A 199 26.00 9.75 51.22
CA ALA A 199 25.64 8.35 51.30
C ALA A 199 26.51 7.74 52.39
N ALA A 200 25.86 7.23 53.45
CA ALA A 200 26.52 6.34 54.38
C ALA A 200 27.21 5.20 53.59
N PRO A 201 28.43 4.77 53.99
CA PRO A 201 29.17 3.76 53.24
C PRO A 201 28.34 2.47 53.14
N ALA A 202 27.85 2.19 51.95
CA ALA A 202 27.21 0.92 51.64
C ALA A 202 28.29 -0.16 51.71
N ALA A 203 28.08 -1.17 52.56
CA ALA A 203 28.93 -2.34 52.64
C ALA A 203 29.07 -2.98 51.24
N PRO A 204 30.26 -3.48 50.87
CA PRO A 204 30.44 -4.14 49.58
C PRO A 204 29.52 -5.36 49.51
N LEU A 205 28.62 -5.37 48.53
CA LEU A 205 27.79 -6.52 48.21
C LEU A 205 28.71 -7.65 47.74
N GLN A 206 28.82 -8.70 48.54
CA GLN A 206 29.50 -9.93 48.13
C GLN A 206 28.62 -10.67 47.12
N PRO A 207 29.18 -11.21 46.02
CA PRO A 207 28.43 -12.05 45.11
C PRO A 207 27.94 -13.30 45.83
N VAL A 208 26.67 -13.62 45.66
CA VAL A 208 26.07 -14.87 46.17
C VAL A 208 26.67 -16.03 45.37
N GLU A 209 27.46 -16.87 46.03
CA GLU A 209 27.91 -18.14 45.46
C GLU A 209 26.69 -19.03 45.23
N VAL A 210 26.50 -19.42 43.96
CA VAL A 210 25.52 -20.44 43.58
C VAL A 210 26.10 -21.79 44.00
N LEU A 211 25.54 -22.40 45.03
CA LEU A 211 25.87 -23.77 45.42
C LEU A 211 25.56 -24.72 44.24
N PRO A 212 26.50 -25.59 43.83
CA PRO A 212 26.28 -26.51 42.73
C PRO A 212 25.14 -27.48 43.07
N ALA A 213 24.31 -27.71 42.06
CA ALA A 213 23.10 -28.52 42.08
C ALA A 213 23.23 -29.80 42.92
N GLU A 214 22.34 -29.93 43.90
CA GLU A 214 22.01 -31.21 44.51
C GLU A 214 21.41 -32.08 43.40
N THR A 215 22.22 -33.03 42.90
CA THR A 215 21.78 -34.05 41.96
C THR A 215 20.70 -34.89 42.63
N VAL A 216 19.44 -34.66 42.26
CA VAL A 216 18.36 -35.59 42.57
C VAL A 216 18.66 -36.87 41.82
N GLN A 217 19.15 -37.88 42.55
CA GLN A 217 19.25 -39.24 42.06
C GLN A 217 17.83 -39.76 41.85
N THR A 218 17.46 -39.97 40.59
CA THR A 218 16.29 -40.78 40.22
C THR A 218 16.66 -42.25 40.45
N PRO A 219 16.03 -42.99 41.38
CA PRO A 219 16.19 -44.43 41.40
C PRO A 219 15.38 -45.04 40.25
N ALA A 220 16.06 -45.82 39.41
CA ALA A 220 15.46 -46.85 38.56
C ALA A 220 15.75 -48.23 39.20
N PRO A 221 15.03 -49.32 38.87
CA PRO A 221 13.89 -49.48 37.96
C PRO A 221 12.54 -49.71 38.66
#